data_AF-A0A1Y2CCQ7-F1
#
_entry.id   AF-A0A1Y2CCQ7-F1
#
_cell.length_a   1.000
_cell.length_b   1.000
_cell.length_c   1.000
_cell.angle_alpha   90.00
_cell.angle_beta   90.00
_cell.angle_gamma   90.00
#
_symmetry.space_group_name_H-M   'P 1'
#
loop_
_entity.id
_entity.type
_entity.pdbx_description
1 polymer ?
#
loop_
_entity_poly.entity_id
_entity_poly.type
_entity_poly.pdbx_seq_one_letter_code
_entity_poly.pdbx_strand_id
1 'polypeptide(L)'
;MAVKLLILGSVKAPELQRVVRVCKKLEATQTGNLEINVEQVTPIEYLERLDALKQDIKDFIPSLFPGVTVRVLTGGKVNVLSAKKFIGWVKEKHQVDDVHGQDLGVEDSLVQEELEKQGQLAFETYIKGLKHTVVHMDVQVGSNFNGRLWFELYNDIVPRSTAHFVSLIQGTSPDPNGGDPLGYKGTLVNRIIKEGWFQAGEIFDATGAVVVNEYLSDENFIVPHNHRGSLSFVNKGPHSNFSQFMVTLRPMPYFDRKFVCIGRCLDGDDVLQAIDNVKTRYEKPTASIRVTKCELFCDGIIPPEKDRLPTFF
;
A
#
# COMPACT_ATOMS: atom_id res chain seq x y z
N MET A 1 -15.39 9.45 34.98
CA MET A 1 -14.78 10.32 33.96
C MET A 1 -14.89 9.60 32.63
N ALA A 2 -15.34 10.29 31.58
CA ALA A 2 -15.42 9.69 30.25
C ALA A 2 -14.02 9.28 29.77
N VAL A 3 -13.91 8.06 29.25
CA VAL A 3 -12.71 7.53 28.62
C VAL A 3 -12.94 7.49 27.11
N LYS A 4 -12.04 8.07 26.33
CA LYS A 4 -12.09 8.01 24.88
C LYS A 4 -10.90 7.22 24.34
N LEU A 5 -11.18 6.19 23.56
CA LEU A 5 -10.19 5.34 22.90
C LEU A 5 -10.14 5.74 21.42
N LEU A 6 -8.98 6.22 20.97
CA LEU A 6 -8.70 6.48 19.56
C LEU A 6 -7.69 5.43 19.09
N ILE A 7 -8.13 4.53 18.21
CA ILE A 7 -7.35 3.41 17.72
C ILE A 7 -7.07 3.67 16.25
N LEU A 8 -5.80 3.78 15.90
CA LEU A 8 -5.34 3.85 14.51
C LEU A 8 -4.57 2.56 14.20
N GLY A 9 -4.94 1.85 13.15
CA GLY A 9 -4.20 0.65 12.76
C GLY A 9 -4.20 0.36 11.27
N SER A 10 -3.18 -0.35 10.84
CA SER A 10 -3.13 -1.02 9.56
C SER A 10 -4.21 -2.10 9.52
N VAL A 11 -5.13 -1.99 8.56
CA VAL A 11 -6.25 -2.93 8.40
C VAL A 11 -5.79 -4.38 8.26
N LYS A 12 -4.57 -4.61 7.74
CA LYS A 12 -3.98 -5.93 7.56
C LYS A 12 -3.33 -6.50 8.83
N ALA A 13 -3.11 -5.68 9.85
CA ALA A 13 -2.33 -6.08 11.01
C ALA A 13 -3.10 -7.07 11.92
N PRO A 14 -2.51 -8.23 12.27
CA PRO A 14 -3.06 -9.15 13.26
C PRO A 14 -3.39 -8.47 14.60
N GLU A 15 -2.54 -7.55 15.04
CA GLU A 15 -2.71 -6.79 16.27
C GLU A 15 -3.95 -5.90 16.24
N LEU A 16 -4.24 -5.27 15.10
CA LEU A 16 -5.48 -4.52 14.95
C LEU A 16 -6.69 -5.45 15.04
N GLN A 17 -6.65 -6.63 14.43
CA GLN A 17 -7.76 -7.59 14.51
C GLN A 17 -8.05 -8.00 15.96
N ARG A 18 -7.01 -8.21 16.76
CA ARG A 18 -7.14 -8.45 18.22
C ARG A 18 -7.76 -7.25 18.93
N VAL A 19 -7.24 -6.05 18.68
CA VAL A 19 -7.75 -4.81 19.31
C VAL A 19 -9.22 -4.57 18.96
N VAL A 20 -9.62 -4.75 17.70
CA VAL A 20 -11.01 -4.62 17.24
C VAL A 20 -11.92 -5.64 17.94
N ARG A 21 -11.48 -6.90 18.06
CA ARG A 21 -12.22 -7.93 18.78
C ARG A 21 -12.44 -7.55 20.25
N VAL A 22 -11.41 -7.06 20.93
CA VAL A 22 -11.49 -6.61 22.32
C VAL A 22 -12.42 -5.40 22.46
N CYS A 23 -12.33 -4.44 21.56
CA CYS A 23 -13.20 -3.27 21.55
C CYS A 23 -14.68 -3.65 21.41
N LYS A 24 -15.01 -4.57 20.49
CA LYS A 24 -16.39 -5.08 20.32
C LYS A 24 -16.92 -5.74 21.59
N LYS A 25 -16.10 -6.56 22.27
CA LYS A 25 -16.47 -7.18 23.56
C LYS A 25 -16.65 -6.12 24.65
N LEU A 26 -15.78 -5.10 24.67
CA LEU A 26 -15.82 -4.02 25.64
C LEU A 26 -17.08 -3.14 25.48
N GLU A 27 -17.47 -2.84 24.25
CA GLU A 27 -18.72 -2.14 23.93
C GLU A 27 -19.96 -2.94 24.36
N ALA A 28 -19.93 -4.27 24.18
CA ALA A 28 -21.03 -5.14 24.59
C ALA A 28 -21.20 -5.26 26.12
N THR A 29 -20.15 -4.98 26.90
CA THR A 29 -20.13 -5.16 28.35
C THR A 29 -20.27 -3.86 29.14
N GLN A 30 -20.09 -2.68 28.52
CA GLN A 30 -20.18 -1.40 29.20
C GLN A 30 -21.36 -0.52 28.77
N THR A 31 -21.90 0.22 29.74
CA THR A 31 -22.91 1.25 29.53
C THR A 31 -22.37 2.61 30.02
N GLY A 32 -22.11 3.53 29.08
CA GLY A 32 -22.26 4.99 29.29
C GLY A 32 -21.02 5.87 29.48
N ASN A 33 -19.80 5.35 29.72
CA ASN A 33 -18.61 6.17 29.99
C ASN A 33 -17.41 5.93 29.06
N LEU A 34 -17.57 5.12 28.01
CA LEU A 34 -16.52 4.75 27.08
C LEU A 34 -16.92 5.11 25.65
N GLU A 35 -16.08 5.89 24.97
CA GLU A 35 -16.21 6.19 23.55
C GLU A 35 -15.06 5.49 22.80
N ILE A 36 -15.35 4.59 21.87
CA ILE A 36 -14.35 3.90 21.06
C ILE A 36 -14.44 4.39 19.62
N ASN A 37 -13.32 4.84 19.06
CA ASN A 37 -13.18 5.16 17.65
C ASN A 37 -12.03 4.32 17.08
N VAL A 38 -12.36 3.45 16.11
CA VAL A 38 -11.38 2.65 15.37
C VAL A 38 -11.27 3.21 13.96
N GLU A 39 -10.11 3.77 13.67
CA GLU A 39 -9.71 4.18 12.33
C GLU A 39 -8.78 3.12 11.74
N GLN A 40 -9.22 2.52 10.63
CA GLN A 40 -8.46 1.52 9.89
C GLN A 40 -7.96 2.17 8.61
N VAL A 41 -6.66 2.01 8.34
CA VAL A 41 -6.00 2.57 7.15
C VAL A 41 -5.18 1.47 6.46
N THR A 42 -4.69 1.73 5.24
CA THR A 42 -3.83 0.77 4.55
C THR A 42 -2.48 0.61 5.26
N PRO A 43 -1.77 -0.51 5.05
CA PRO A 43 -0.44 -0.70 5.63
C PRO A 43 0.54 0.45 5.38
N ILE A 44 0.62 0.98 4.15
CA ILE A 44 1.50 2.11 3.82
C ILE A 44 1.06 3.37 4.56
N GLU A 45 -0.25 3.70 4.54
CA GLU A 45 -0.77 4.89 5.21
C GLU A 45 -0.56 4.84 6.74
N TYR A 46 -0.66 3.65 7.34
CA TYR A 46 -0.35 3.46 8.75
C TYR A 46 1.09 3.85 9.08
N LEU A 47 2.05 3.43 8.25
CA LEU A 47 3.47 3.77 8.46
C LEU A 47 3.72 5.28 8.37
N GLU A 48 3.11 5.95 7.39
CA GLU A 48 3.23 7.40 7.22
C GLU A 48 2.67 8.16 8.43
N ARG A 49 1.47 7.79 8.89
CA ARG A 49 0.85 8.40 10.07
C ARG A 49 1.63 8.09 11.34
N LEU A 50 2.21 6.89 11.44
CA LEU A 50 3.05 6.51 12.57
C LEU A 50 4.32 7.37 12.64
N ASP A 51 4.94 7.69 11.52
CA ASP A 51 6.13 8.56 11.49
C ASP A 51 5.81 9.99 11.89
N ALA A 52 4.64 10.53 11.48
CA ALA A 52 4.16 11.82 11.97
C ALA A 52 3.94 11.81 13.50
N LEU A 53 3.30 10.76 14.03
CA LEU A 53 3.08 10.60 15.48
C LEU A 53 4.40 10.51 16.28
N LYS A 54 5.44 9.88 15.74
CA LYS A 54 6.76 9.82 16.39
C LYS A 54 7.42 11.19 16.50
N GLN A 55 7.24 12.08 15.51
CA GLN A 55 7.80 13.43 15.56
C GLN A 55 7.15 14.27 16.67
N ASP A 56 5.85 14.07 16.90
CA ASP A 56 5.08 14.79 17.92
C ASP A 56 5.34 14.27 19.36
N ILE A 57 5.84 13.04 19.50
CA ILE A 57 6.02 12.36 20.79
C ILE A 57 7.48 11.93 20.94
N LYS A 58 8.32 12.85 21.42
CA LYS A 58 9.79 12.76 21.49
C LYS A 58 10.40 11.51 22.16
N ASP A 59 9.64 10.73 22.93
CA ASP A 59 10.17 9.65 23.77
C ASP A 59 9.76 8.23 23.32
N PHE A 60 9.31 8.04 22.08
CA PHE A 60 8.78 6.74 21.65
C PHE A 60 9.76 5.84 20.88
N ILE A 61 9.85 4.56 21.26
CA ILE A 61 10.65 3.53 20.59
C ILE A 61 9.82 2.90 19.45
N PRO A 62 10.27 2.91 18.17
CA PRO A 62 9.52 2.38 17.03
C PRO A 62 9.09 0.91 17.11
N SER A 63 9.78 0.08 17.90
CA SER A 63 9.50 -1.35 18.08
C SER A 63 8.20 -1.66 18.84
N LEU A 64 7.47 -0.64 19.29
CA LEU A 64 6.33 -0.78 20.18
C LEU A 64 4.97 -0.89 19.48
N PHE A 65 4.86 -0.66 18.16
CA PHE A 65 3.57 -0.63 17.45
C PHE A 65 3.54 -1.38 16.12
N PRO A 66 3.65 -2.72 16.12
CA PRO A 66 3.38 -3.51 14.92
C PRO A 66 1.89 -3.32 14.55
N GLY A 67 1.65 -2.50 13.52
CA GLY A 67 0.35 -2.39 12.88
C GLY A 67 -0.80 -1.70 13.64
N VAL A 68 -0.65 -1.32 14.91
CA VAL A 68 -1.69 -0.55 15.62
C VAL A 68 -1.14 0.35 16.74
N THR A 69 -1.77 1.51 16.89
CA THR A 69 -1.53 2.49 17.95
C THR A 69 -2.84 2.79 18.68
N VAL A 70 -2.86 2.69 20.01
CA VAL A 70 -4.05 2.97 20.82
C VAL A 70 -3.80 4.20 21.69
N ARG A 71 -4.61 5.25 21.53
CA ARG A 71 -4.57 6.45 22.37
C ARG A 71 -5.74 6.42 23.35
N VAL A 72 -5.44 6.42 24.64
CA VAL A 72 -6.41 6.46 25.74
C VAL A 72 -6.46 7.89 26.28
N LEU A 73 -7.61 8.53 26.16
CA LEU A 73 -7.86 9.88 26.66
C LEU A 73 -8.72 9.80 27.93
N THR A 74 -8.24 10.34 29.04
CA THR A 74 -8.97 10.37 30.31
C THR A 74 -8.64 11.66 31.06
N GLY A 75 -9.66 12.48 31.33
CA GLY A 75 -9.49 13.72 32.10
C GLY A 75 -8.45 14.68 31.52
N GLY A 76 -8.39 14.80 30.18
CA GLY A 76 -7.44 15.66 29.46
C GLY A 76 -6.01 15.09 29.29
N LYS A 77 -5.70 13.93 29.88
CA LYS A 77 -4.42 13.24 29.66
C LYS A 77 -4.53 12.27 28.48
N VAL A 78 -3.48 12.21 27.66
CA VAL A 78 -3.35 11.28 26.53
C VAL A 78 -2.26 10.26 26.87
N ASN A 79 -2.60 8.98 26.86
CA ASN A 79 -1.64 7.89 26.96
C ASN A 79 -1.65 7.09 25.66
N VAL A 80 -0.47 6.74 25.14
CA VAL A 80 -0.34 5.89 23.95
C VAL A 80 0.11 4.49 24.36
N LEU A 81 -0.67 3.49 23.97
CA LEU A 81 -0.48 2.08 24.33
C LEU A 81 -0.30 1.24 23.08
N SER A 82 0.56 0.22 23.18
CA SER A 82 0.64 -0.84 22.18
C SER A 82 -0.58 -1.75 22.30
N ALA A 83 -0.85 -2.57 21.27
CA ALA A 83 -1.92 -3.58 21.34
C ALA A 83 -1.85 -4.42 22.61
N LYS A 84 -0.66 -4.97 22.91
CA LYS A 84 -0.43 -5.79 24.11
C LYS A 84 -0.73 -5.03 25.40
N LYS A 85 -0.25 -3.79 25.54
CA LYS A 85 -0.51 -2.98 26.74
C LYS A 85 -1.98 -2.60 26.87
N PHE A 86 -2.64 -2.30 25.74
CA PHE A 86 -4.06 -1.99 25.71
C PHE A 86 -4.91 -3.19 26.14
N ILE A 87 -4.68 -4.37 25.55
CA ILE A 87 -5.40 -5.60 25.89
C ILE A 87 -5.23 -5.93 27.37
N GLY A 88 -3.99 -5.86 27.89
CA GLY A 88 -3.74 -6.06 29.32
C GLY A 88 -4.49 -5.06 30.22
N TRP A 89 -4.54 -3.79 29.82
CA TRP A 89 -5.31 -2.75 30.51
C TRP A 89 -6.81 -3.03 30.49
N VAL A 90 -7.37 -3.47 29.34
CA VAL A 90 -8.78 -3.85 29.24
C VAL A 90 -9.08 -5.07 30.12
N LYS A 91 -8.21 -6.08 30.14
CA LYS A 91 -8.35 -7.26 30.99
C LYS A 91 -8.39 -6.88 32.47
N GLU A 92 -7.45 -6.06 32.92
CA GLU A 92 -7.38 -5.62 34.32
C GLU A 92 -8.59 -4.78 34.74
N LYS A 93 -8.98 -3.79 33.93
CA LYS A 93 -10.02 -2.83 34.30
C LYS A 93 -11.45 -3.29 34.03
N HIS A 94 -11.62 -4.14 33.03
CA HIS A 94 -12.93 -4.46 32.47
C HIS A 94 -13.20 -5.96 32.37
N GLN A 95 -12.24 -6.80 32.78
CA GLN A 95 -12.37 -8.26 32.74
C GLN A 95 -12.71 -8.79 31.34
N VAL A 96 -12.32 -8.03 30.31
CA VAL A 96 -12.46 -8.38 28.90
C VAL A 96 -11.08 -8.68 28.35
N ASP A 97 -10.92 -9.82 27.69
CA ASP A 97 -9.66 -10.22 27.09
C ASP A 97 -9.83 -10.62 25.62
N ASP A 98 -8.72 -10.64 24.89
CA ASP A 98 -8.66 -11.35 23.63
C ASP A 98 -8.52 -12.86 23.87
N VAL A 99 -8.80 -13.67 22.85
CA VAL A 99 -8.79 -15.13 23.02
C VAL A 99 -7.40 -15.63 22.63
N HIS A 100 -6.72 -16.34 23.54
CA HIS A 100 -5.43 -16.96 23.27
C HIS A 100 -5.59 -18.39 22.76
N GLY A 101 -4.52 -18.99 22.20
CA GLY A 101 -4.58 -20.36 21.70
C GLY A 101 -4.98 -21.33 22.80
N GLN A 102 -4.40 -21.16 24.00
CA GLN A 102 -4.71 -21.99 25.16
C GLN A 102 -6.21 -21.96 25.54
N ASP A 103 -6.89 -20.82 25.41
CA ASP A 103 -8.33 -20.69 25.71
C ASP A 103 -9.20 -21.49 24.72
N LEU A 104 -8.66 -21.75 23.52
CA LEU A 104 -9.31 -22.47 22.43
C LEU A 104 -8.82 -23.92 22.29
N GLY A 105 -7.90 -24.36 23.15
CA GLY A 105 -7.28 -25.69 23.04
C GLY A 105 -6.38 -25.86 21.80
N VAL A 106 -5.81 -24.76 21.29
CA VAL A 106 -4.90 -24.75 20.12
C VAL A 106 -3.60 -24.04 20.43
N GLU A 107 -2.60 -24.17 19.56
CA GLU A 107 -1.34 -23.43 19.70
C GLU A 107 -1.51 -21.94 19.33
N ASP A 108 -0.74 -21.05 19.97
CA ASP A 108 -0.78 -19.61 19.69
C ASP A 108 -0.37 -19.27 18.24
N SER A 109 0.46 -20.12 17.62
CA SER A 109 0.83 -20.03 16.19
C SER A 109 -0.39 -20.12 15.28
N LEU A 110 -1.33 -21.03 15.57
CA LEU A 110 -2.55 -21.20 14.78
C LEU A 110 -3.50 -20.01 14.92
N VAL A 111 -3.56 -19.42 16.12
CA VAL A 111 -4.31 -18.17 16.34
C VAL A 111 -3.69 -17.02 15.55
N GLN A 112 -2.36 -16.93 15.54
CA GLN A 112 -1.64 -15.93 14.77
C GLN A 112 -1.90 -16.08 13.26
N GLU A 113 -1.80 -17.30 12.71
CA GLU A 113 -2.13 -17.58 11.31
C GLU A 113 -3.57 -17.19 10.95
N GLU A 114 -4.52 -17.45 11.85
CA GLU A 114 -5.92 -17.07 11.65
C GLU A 114 -6.10 -15.54 11.68
N LEU A 115 -5.42 -14.83 12.58
CA LEU A 115 -5.45 -13.36 12.62
C LEU A 115 -4.81 -12.75 11.36
N GLU A 116 -3.77 -13.36 10.82
CA GLU A 116 -3.16 -12.96 9.54
C GLU A 116 -4.13 -13.15 8.38
N LYS A 117 -4.84 -14.29 8.33
CA LYS A 117 -5.91 -14.52 7.33
C LYS A 117 -7.04 -13.50 7.47
N GLN A 118 -7.45 -13.19 8.70
CA GLN A 118 -8.47 -12.17 8.96
C GLN A 118 -7.99 -10.78 8.55
N GLY A 119 -6.73 -10.44 8.84
CA GLY A 119 -6.11 -9.20 8.39
C GLY A 119 -6.07 -9.09 6.87
N GLN A 120 -5.66 -10.15 6.17
CA GLN A 120 -5.69 -10.20 4.71
C GLN A 120 -7.11 -10.02 4.17
N LEU A 121 -8.10 -10.72 4.71
CA LEU A 121 -9.51 -10.58 4.31
C LEU A 121 -10.04 -9.16 4.59
N ALA A 122 -9.69 -8.57 5.73
CA ALA A 122 -10.06 -7.21 6.08
C ALA A 122 -9.43 -6.20 5.12
N PHE A 123 -8.17 -6.37 4.74
CA PHE A 123 -7.49 -5.56 3.73
C PHE A 123 -8.17 -5.67 2.36
N GLU A 124 -8.44 -6.88 1.90
CA GLU A 124 -9.15 -7.11 0.63
C GLU A 124 -10.55 -6.50 0.60
N THR A 125 -11.26 -6.59 1.72
CA THR A 125 -12.58 -5.96 1.88
C THR A 125 -12.47 -4.44 1.87
N TYR A 126 -11.48 -3.90 2.57
CA TYR A 126 -11.19 -2.47 2.61
C TYR A 126 -10.91 -1.93 1.21
N ILE A 127 -10.02 -2.57 0.46
CA ILE A 127 -9.62 -2.10 -0.87
C ILE A 127 -10.73 -2.29 -1.92
N LYS A 128 -11.59 -3.32 -1.80
CA LYS A 128 -12.82 -3.45 -2.61
C LYS A 128 -13.84 -2.35 -2.33
N GLY A 129 -13.80 -1.76 -1.14
CA GLY A 129 -14.65 -0.63 -0.76
C GLY A 129 -14.15 0.72 -1.31
N LEU A 130 -12.94 0.77 -1.87
CA LEU A 130 -12.42 1.96 -2.53
C LEU A 130 -13.20 2.20 -3.83
N LYS A 131 -13.32 3.46 -4.22
CA LYS A 131 -13.93 3.85 -5.51
C LYS A 131 -12.93 3.75 -6.68
N HIS A 132 -11.72 3.32 -6.40
CA HIS A 132 -10.59 3.29 -7.33
C HIS A 132 -10.25 1.86 -7.75
N THR A 133 -9.69 1.73 -8.95
CA THR A 133 -9.18 0.46 -9.47
C THR A 133 -7.97 0.03 -8.64
N VAL A 134 -7.92 -1.25 -8.28
CA VAL A 134 -6.80 -1.83 -7.53
C VAL A 134 -6.15 -2.94 -8.33
N VAL A 135 -4.82 -2.87 -8.44
CA VAL A 135 -3.99 -3.88 -9.10
C VAL A 135 -2.90 -4.34 -8.16
N HIS A 136 -2.27 -5.48 -8.46
CA HIS A 136 -1.10 -5.92 -7.70
C HIS A 136 0.00 -6.50 -8.57
N MET A 137 1.23 -6.46 -8.06
CA MET A 137 2.43 -7.00 -8.69
C MET A 137 3.23 -7.83 -7.70
N ASP A 138 3.48 -9.10 -8.04
CA ASP A 138 4.38 -9.99 -7.34
C ASP A 138 5.82 -9.73 -7.77
N VAL A 139 6.71 -9.53 -6.80
CA VAL A 139 8.10 -9.13 -7.04
C VAL A 139 9.06 -10.21 -6.56
N GLN A 140 10.05 -10.51 -7.39
CA GLN A 140 11.15 -11.41 -7.08
C GLN A 140 12.49 -10.67 -7.20
N VAL A 141 13.33 -10.73 -6.17
CA VAL A 141 14.72 -10.25 -6.18
C VAL A 141 15.67 -11.45 -6.22
N GLY A 142 16.46 -11.54 -7.29
CA GLY A 142 17.28 -12.72 -7.57
C GLY A 142 16.41 -13.95 -7.76
N SER A 143 16.55 -14.95 -6.89
CA SER A 143 15.73 -16.17 -6.86
C SER A 143 14.62 -16.13 -5.80
N ASN A 144 14.56 -15.07 -4.99
CA ASN A 144 13.69 -15.04 -3.82
C ASN A 144 12.42 -14.27 -4.14
N PHE A 145 11.27 -14.86 -3.84
CA PHE A 145 10.01 -14.12 -3.85
C PHE A 145 10.00 -13.14 -2.67
N ASN A 146 9.84 -11.85 -2.95
CA ASN A 146 9.93 -10.79 -1.94
C ASN A 146 8.56 -10.32 -1.45
N GLY A 147 7.49 -10.68 -2.15
CA GLY A 147 6.13 -10.29 -1.77
C GLY A 147 5.40 -9.61 -2.91
N ARG A 148 4.33 -8.90 -2.54
CA ARG A 148 3.37 -8.29 -3.44
C ARG A 148 3.24 -6.80 -3.15
N LEU A 149 3.32 -5.99 -4.19
CA LEU A 149 2.94 -4.58 -4.16
C LEU A 149 1.48 -4.44 -4.57
N TRP A 150 0.69 -3.74 -3.77
CA TRP A 150 -0.71 -3.42 -4.06
C TRP A 150 -0.83 -1.95 -4.42
N PHE A 151 -1.45 -1.63 -5.54
CA PHE A 151 -1.60 -0.24 -6.01
C PHE A 151 -3.07 0.12 -6.17
N GLU A 152 -3.46 1.25 -5.58
CA GLU A 152 -4.67 1.99 -5.92
C GLU A 152 -4.34 2.93 -7.09
N LEU A 153 -5.21 2.94 -8.11
CA LEU A 153 -5.07 3.78 -9.30
C LEU A 153 -6.10 4.90 -9.27
N TYR A 154 -5.69 6.13 -9.51
CA TYR A 154 -6.53 7.33 -9.46
C TYR A 154 -7.39 7.49 -10.73
N ASN A 155 -8.23 6.50 -11.03
CA ASN A 155 -9.04 6.47 -12.26
C ASN A 155 -10.17 7.50 -12.28
N ASP A 156 -10.37 8.26 -11.20
CA ASP A 156 -11.22 9.44 -11.14
C ASP A 156 -10.49 10.73 -11.50
N ILE A 157 -9.18 10.79 -11.29
CA ILE A 157 -8.33 11.96 -11.57
C ILE A 157 -7.64 11.83 -12.93
N VAL A 158 -7.10 10.65 -13.25
CA VAL A 158 -6.36 10.37 -14.49
C VAL A 158 -6.86 9.09 -15.19
N PRO A 159 -8.16 9.02 -15.57
CA PRO A 159 -8.80 7.82 -16.11
C PRO A 159 -8.10 7.23 -17.34
N ARG A 160 -7.56 8.06 -18.24
CA ARG A 160 -6.89 7.55 -19.45
C ARG A 160 -5.56 6.89 -19.09
N SER A 161 -4.80 7.52 -18.20
CA SER A 161 -3.52 7.03 -17.71
C SER A 161 -3.70 5.71 -16.95
N THR A 162 -4.71 5.63 -16.08
CA THR A 162 -5.02 4.39 -15.35
C THR A 162 -5.51 3.29 -16.27
N ALA A 163 -6.35 3.59 -17.27
CA ALA A 163 -6.82 2.59 -18.22
C ALA A 163 -5.65 2.01 -19.05
N HIS A 164 -4.70 2.86 -19.45
CA HIS A 164 -3.48 2.41 -20.12
C HIS A 164 -2.66 1.49 -19.20
N PHE A 165 -2.43 1.87 -17.94
CA PHE A 165 -1.70 1.04 -16.98
C PHE A 165 -2.38 -0.31 -16.74
N VAL A 166 -3.71 -0.34 -16.59
CA VAL A 166 -4.50 -1.57 -16.42
C VAL A 166 -4.36 -2.49 -17.64
N SER A 167 -4.34 -1.94 -18.86
CA SER A 167 -4.14 -2.76 -20.06
C SER A 167 -2.79 -3.50 -20.05
N LEU A 168 -1.74 -2.87 -19.50
CA LEU A 168 -0.40 -3.46 -19.36
C LEU A 168 -0.31 -4.43 -18.18
N ILE A 169 -1.09 -4.21 -17.11
CA ILE A 169 -1.26 -5.17 -16.00
C ILE A 169 -1.91 -6.46 -16.51
N GLN A 170 -2.99 -6.34 -17.28
CA GLN A 170 -3.71 -7.48 -17.84
C GLN A 170 -2.89 -8.18 -18.92
N GLY A 171 -2.09 -7.42 -19.67
CA GLY A 171 -1.17 -7.94 -20.68
C GLY A 171 -1.89 -8.75 -21.74
N THR A 172 -3.01 -8.25 -22.29
CA THR A 172 -3.82 -8.99 -23.28
C THR A 172 -3.38 -8.74 -24.73
N SER A 173 -2.45 -7.80 -24.94
CA SER A 173 -1.96 -7.46 -26.27
C SER A 173 -1.05 -8.58 -26.79
N PRO A 174 -1.34 -9.20 -27.95
CA PRO A 174 -0.48 -10.24 -28.50
C PRO A 174 0.87 -9.66 -28.90
N ASP A 175 1.94 -10.44 -28.71
CA ASP A 175 3.24 -10.12 -29.28
C ASP A 175 3.22 -10.43 -30.79
N PRO A 176 3.49 -9.45 -31.67
CA PRO A 176 3.51 -9.66 -33.12
C PRO A 176 4.55 -10.70 -33.57
N ASN A 177 5.54 -11.00 -32.74
CA ASN A 177 6.61 -11.96 -33.01
C ASN A 177 6.39 -13.33 -32.34
N GLY A 178 5.18 -13.59 -31.81
CA GLY A 178 4.80 -14.90 -31.27
C GLY A 178 5.31 -15.21 -29.86
N GLY A 179 5.70 -14.18 -29.09
CA GLY A 179 6.04 -14.29 -27.68
C GLY A 179 4.85 -14.32 -26.73
N ASP A 180 5.14 -14.24 -25.44
CA ASP A 180 4.12 -14.05 -24.39
C ASP A 180 3.38 -12.73 -24.64
N PRO A 181 2.09 -12.63 -24.24
CA PRO A 181 1.34 -11.38 -24.33
C PRO A 181 2.07 -10.20 -23.68
N LEU A 182 2.09 -9.07 -24.38
CA LEU A 182 2.82 -7.87 -24.00
C LEU A 182 2.16 -7.20 -22.79
N GLY A 183 2.92 -7.10 -21.69
CA GLY A 183 2.46 -6.51 -20.44
C GLY A 183 3.56 -6.45 -19.38
N TYR A 184 3.19 -6.17 -18.13
CA TYR A 184 4.15 -6.02 -17.03
C TYR A 184 4.69 -7.33 -16.48
N LYS A 185 3.98 -8.44 -16.67
CA LYS A 185 4.47 -9.76 -16.27
C LYS A 185 5.77 -10.06 -17.00
N GLY A 186 6.81 -10.40 -16.23
CA GLY A 186 8.14 -10.67 -16.76
C GLY A 186 9.05 -9.44 -16.89
N THR A 187 8.52 -8.22 -16.78
CA THR A 187 9.36 -7.01 -16.86
C THR A 187 10.31 -6.88 -15.67
N LEU A 188 11.39 -6.13 -15.87
CA LEU A 188 12.45 -5.94 -14.88
C LEU A 188 12.41 -4.53 -14.27
N VAL A 189 12.93 -4.40 -13.06
CA VAL A 189 13.39 -3.10 -12.53
C VAL A 189 14.73 -2.79 -13.18
N ASN A 190 14.77 -1.76 -14.00
CA ASN A 190 15.94 -1.40 -14.80
C ASN A 190 16.84 -0.37 -14.12
N ARG A 191 16.28 0.42 -13.19
CA ARG A 191 16.97 1.51 -12.51
C ARG A 191 16.44 1.68 -11.09
N ILE A 192 17.35 1.90 -10.15
CA ILE A 192 17.06 2.20 -8.75
C ILE A 192 17.92 3.37 -8.31
N ILE A 193 17.27 4.39 -7.76
CA ILE A 193 17.88 5.48 -7.03
C ILE A 193 17.56 5.25 -5.56
N LYS A 194 18.60 4.90 -4.79
CA LYS A 194 18.48 4.62 -3.36
C LYS A 194 17.87 5.83 -2.64
N GLU A 195 16.92 5.58 -1.75
CA GLU A 195 16.14 6.63 -1.07
C GLU A 195 15.55 7.64 -2.08
N GLY A 196 15.11 7.13 -3.22
CA GLY A 196 14.57 7.94 -4.31
C GLY A 196 13.37 7.24 -4.93
N TRP A 197 13.62 6.46 -5.97
CA TRP A 197 12.59 5.72 -6.70
C TRP A 197 13.22 4.53 -7.42
N PHE A 198 12.39 3.58 -7.84
CA PHE A 198 12.78 2.60 -8.85
C PHE A 198 11.95 2.77 -10.11
N GLN A 199 12.49 2.29 -11.23
CA GLN A 199 11.86 2.35 -12.55
C GLN A 199 11.83 0.96 -13.18
N ALA A 200 10.68 0.61 -13.72
CA ALA A 200 10.38 -0.70 -14.29
C ALA A 200 9.41 -0.58 -15.48
N GLY A 201 8.95 -1.71 -16.02
CA GLY A 201 7.89 -1.74 -17.03
C GLY A 201 8.36 -1.45 -18.46
N GLU A 202 9.66 -1.64 -18.76
CA GLU A 202 10.11 -1.70 -20.14
C GLU A 202 9.69 -3.05 -20.73
N ILE A 203 8.91 -2.99 -21.81
CA ILE A 203 8.35 -4.16 -22.47
C ILE A 203 9.17 -4.43 -23.73
N PHE A 204 9.58 -5.69 -23.89
CA PHE A 204 10.29 -6.17 -25.06
C PHE A 204 9.46 -7.24 -25.76
N ASP A 205 9.49 -7.26 -27.08
CA ASP A 205 8.93 -8.37 -27.86
C ASP A 205 9.85 -9.60 -27.84
N ALA A 206 9.42 -10.70 -28.45
CA ALA A 206 10.17 -11.95 -28.54
C ALA A 206 11.53 -11.81 -29.24
N THR A 207 11.76 -10.73 -30.00
CA THR A 207 13.05 -10.45 -30.65
C THR A 207 14.01 -9.67 -29.75
N GLY A 208 13.51 -9.15 -28.62
CA GLY A 208 14.25 -8.28 -27.72
C GLY A 208 14.20 -6.80 -28.12
N ALA A 209 13.31 -6.40 -29.03
CA ALA A 209 13.10 -5.00 -29.37
C ALA A 209 12.11 -4.36 -28.39
N VAL A 210 12.36 -3.09 -28.02
CA VAL A 210 11.46 -2.33 -27.14
C VAL A 210 10.14 -2.07 -27.86
N VAL A 211 9.03 -2.42 -27.23
CA VAL A 211 7.70 -2.17 -27.76
C VAL A 211 7.23 -0.77 -27.34
N VAL A 212 6.97 0.08 -28.32
CA VAL A 212 6.34 1.40 -28.13
C VAL A 212 5.15 1.48 -29.08
N ASN A 213 3.94 1.26 -28.55
CA ASN A 213 2.72 1.31 -29.36
C ASN A 213 2.30 2.75 -29.63
N GLU A 214 2.12 3.53 -28.58
CA GLU A 214 1.68 4.92 -28.64
C GLU A 214 2.21 5.69 -27.42
N TYR A 215 2.45 6.99 -27.60
CA TYR A 215 2.75 7.89 -26.48
C TYR A 215 1.46 8.52 -25.95
N LEU A 216 1.23 8.35 -24.64
CA LEU A 216 0.13 8.99 -23.94
C LEU A 216 0.52 10.40 -23.50
N SER A 217 -0.35 11.36 -23.83
CA SER A 217 -0.21 12.74 -23.35
C SER A 217 -0.38 12.84 -21.85
N ASP A 218 0.38 13.72 -21.19
CA ASP A 218 0.16 14.06 -19.78
C ASP A 218 -1.31 14.45 -19.56
N GLU A 219 -1.98 13.78 -18.63
CA GLU A 219 -3.40 13.99 -18.38
C GLU A 219 -3.61 15.17 -17.45
N ASN A 220 -3.02 15.15 -16.25
CA ASN A 220 -2.89 16.32 -15.38
C ASN A 220 -1.80 16.08 -14.31
N PHE A 221 -1.51 17.12 -13.53
CA PHE A 221 -0.52 17.09 -12.44
C PHE A 221 -1.13 17.46 -11.08
N ILE A 222 -2.40 17.07 -10.85
CA ILE A 222 -3.15 17.43 -9.64
C ILE A 222 -2.61 16.70 -8.42
N VAL A 223 -2.23 15.43 -8.58
CA VAL A 223 -1.73 14.61 -7.49
C VAL A 223 -0.21 14.82 -7.34
N PRO A 224 0.26 15.30 -6.17
CA PRO A 224 1.68 15.43 -5.91
C PRO A 224 2.33 14.08 -5.51
N HIS A 225 3.66 14.03 -5.56
CA HIS A 225 4.46 12.88 -5.15
C HIS A 225 4.96 13.05 -3.71
N ASN A 226 4.06 13.34 -2.78
CA ASN A 226 4.38 13.65 -1.38
C ASN A 226 4.45 12.42 -0.46
N HIS A 227 4.33 11.22 -1.02
CA HIS A 227 4.25 9.96 -0.29
C HIS A 227 5.22 8.92 -0.84
N ARG A 228 5.63 7.97 0.01
CA ARG A 228 6.35 6.77 -0.43
C ARG A 228 5.37 5.86 -1.16
N GLY A 229 5.81 5.21 -2.22
CA GLY A 229 4.97 4.34 -3.04
C GLY A 229 4.06 5.09 -4.02
N SER A 230 4.31 6.37 -4.30
CA SER A 230 3.62 7.07 -5.40
C SER A 230 3.99 6.42 -6.73
N LEU A 231 3.00 6.11 -7.57
CA LEU A 231 3.15 5.42 -8.85
C LEU A 231 2.92 6.41 -9.99
N SER A 232 3.87 6.48 -10.93
CA SER A 232 3.81 7.43 -12.06
C SER A 232 4.40 6.81 -13.32
N PHE A 233 4.02 7.30 -14.50
CA PHE A 233 4.72 6.95 -15.73
C PHE A 233 6.08 7.64 -15.84
N VAL A 234 7.04 6.96 -16.46
CA VAL A 234 8.28 7.58 -16.94
C VAL A 234 8.01 8.19 -18.31
N ASN A 235 8.53 9.38 -18.54
CA ASN A 235 8.46 10.05 -19.84
C ASN A 235 9.85 10.51 -20.32
N LYS A 236 9.94 10.86 -21.60
CA LYS A 236 11.11 11.44 -22.28
C LYS A 236 10.95 12.96 -22.49
N GLY A 237 10.16 13.60 -21.63
CA GLY A 237 9.66 14.97 -21.81
C GLY A 237 8.13 15.01 -21.83
N PRO A 238 7.53 16.20 -21.91
CA PRO A 238 6.08 16.36 -21.90
C PRO A 238 5.38 15.47 -22.93
N HIS A 239 4.26 14.89 -22.54
CA HIS A 239 3.38 14.07 -23.39
C HIS A 239 4.03 12.85 -24.04
N SER A 240 4.97 12.20 -23.34
CA SER A 240 5.66 11.00 -23.84
C SER A 240 5.60 9.82 -22.88
N ASN A 241 4.48 9.67 -22.17
CA ASN A 241 4.24 8.52 -21.32
C ASN A 241 4.00 7.29 -22.18
N PHE A 242 4.47 6.12 -21.75
CA PHE A 242 4.21 4.84 -22.43
C PHE A 242 4.14 3.74 -21.36
N SER A 243 4.86 2.63 -21.52
CA SER A 243 4.81 1.50 -20.58
C SER A 243 5.65 1.68 -19.32
N GLN A 244 6.81 2.36 -19.39
CA GLN A 244 7.70 2.44 -18.23
C GLN A 244 7.07 3.24 -17.10
N PHE A 245 7.17 2.72 -15.89
CA PHE A 245 6.65 3.36 -14.68
C PHE A 245 7.74 3.50 -13.63
N MET A 246 7.50 4.38 -12.67
CA MET A 246 8.32 4.58 -11.50
C MET A 246 7.48 4.49 -10.23
N VAL A 247 8.09 4.00 -9.16
CA VAL A 247 7.50 3.99 -7.82
C VAL A 247 8.46 4.67 -6.86
N THR A 248 7.97 5.67 -6.14
CA THR A 248 8.79 6.42 -5.18
C THR A 248 9.11 5.59 -3.94
N LEU A 249 10.32 5.72 -3.42
CA LEU A 249 10.80 5.07 -2.19
C LEU A 249 10.81 6.05 -1.00
N ARG A 250 10.53 7.33 -1.28
CA ARG A 250 10.27 8.42 -0.33
C ARG A 250 9.43 9.53 -1.01
N PRO A 251 9.02 10.60 -0.32
CA PRO A 251 8.43 11.77 -0.98
C PRO A 251 9.37 12.43 -1.98
N MET A 252 8.87 12.74 -3.18
CA MET A 252 9.60 13.30 -4.33
C MET A 252 8.93 14.56 -4.94
N PRO A 253 8.78 15.68 -4.21
CA PRO A 253 8.10 16.88 -4.72
C PRO A 253 8.67 17.45 -6.03
N TYR A 254 9.92 17.14 -6.37
CA TYR A 254 10.54 17.62 -7.61
C TYR A 254 10.05 16.89 -8.88
N PHE A 255 9.28 15.80 -8.72
CA PHE A 255 8.53 15.11 -9.78
C PHE A 255 7.22 15.81 -10.12
N ASP A 256 6.71 16.65 -9.22
CA ASP A 256 5.46 17.36 -9.42
C ASP A 256 5.53 18.21 -10.69
N ARG A 257 4.46 18.17 -11.48
CA ARG A 257 4.35 18.84 -12.79
C ARG A 257 5.32 18.33 -13.87
N LYS A 258 6.01 17.22 -13.63
CA LYS A 258 6.89 16.57 -14.62
C LYS A 258 6.47 15.16 -14.95
N PHE A 259 5.92 14.45 -13.97
CA PHE A 259 5.41 13.09 -14.14
C PHE A 259 3.97 13.04 -13.67
N VAL A 260 3.12 12.33 -14.41
CA VAL A 260 1.72 12.12 -14.03
C VAL A 260 1.67 11.04 -12.95
N CYS A 261 1.25 11.41 -11.74
CA CYS A 261 0.99 10.45 -10.66
C CYS A 261 -0.34 9.76 -10.93
N ILE A 262 -0.29 8.44 -11.14
CA ILE A 262 -1.44 7.61 -11.55
C ILE A 262 -1.99 6.75 -10.42
N GLY A 263 -1.29 6.68 -9.29
CA GLY A 263 -1.72 5.85 -8.17
C GLY A 263 -0.78 5.89 -6.97
N ARG A 264 -1.08 5.06 -5.98
CA ARG A 264 -0.24 4.87 -4.79
C ARG A 264 -0.21 3.43 -4.33
N CYS A 265 0.88 3.06 -3.66
CA CYS A 265 1.03 1.79 -2.98
C CYS A 265 0.16 1.75 -1.72
N LEU A 266 -0.61 0.67 -1.55
CA LEU A 266 -1.44 0.41 -0.38
C LEU A 266 -0.74 -0.53 0.61
N ASP A 267 -0.02 -1.51 0.08
CA ASP A 267 0.65 -2.57 0.85
C ASP A 267 1.88 -3.11 0.09
N GLY A 268 2.86 -3.63 0.83
CA GLY A 268 4.14 -4.12 0.30
C GLY A 268 5.33 -3.21 0.63
N ASP A 269 5.35 -2.53 1.77
CA ASP A 269 6.48 -1.68 2.17
C ASP A 269 7.80 -2.47 2.33
N ASP A 270 7.70 -3.71 2.79
CA ASP A 270 8.79 -4.67 2.86
C ASP A 270 9.38 -4.97 1.48
N VAL A 271 8.53 -5.08 0.45
CA VAL A 271 8.96 -5.21 -0.94
C VAL A 271 9.67 -3.94 -1.42
N LEU A 272 9.09 -2.75 -1.14
CA LEU A 272 9.73 -1.46 -1.48
C LEU A 272 11.10 -1.33 -0.82
N GLN A 273 11.21 -1.70 0.46
CA GLN A 273 12.45 -1.69 1.21
C GLN A 273 13.46 -2.73 0.69
N ALA A 274 13.00 -3.91 0.30
CA ALA A 274 13.85 -4.93 -0.31
C ALA A 274 14.45 -4.44 -1.63
N ILE A 275 13.66 -3.78 -2.49
CA ILE A 275 14.12 -3.18 -3.74
C ILE A 275 15.14 -2.06 -3.46
N ASP A 276 14.84 -1.14 -2.55
CA ASP A 276 15.72 0.00 -2.20
C ASP A 276 17.09 -0.45 -1.66
N ASN A 277 17.14 -1.60 -0.99
CA ASN A 277 18.36 -2.18 -0.44
C ASN A 277 19.20 -2.96 -1.46
N VAL A 278 18.72 -3.19 -2.68
CA VAL A 278 19.51 -3.86 -3.72
C VAL A 278 20.68 -2.96 -4.14
N LYS A 279 21.90 -3.53 -4.15
CA LYS A 279 23.10 -2.83 -4.63
C LYS A 279 22.94 -2.46 -6.09
N THR A 280 23.44 -1.29 -6.48
CA THR A 280 23.40 -0.82 -7.87
C THR A 280 24.80 -0.56 -8.43
N ARG A 281 24.92 -0.62 -9.76
CA ARG A 281 26.08 -0.17 -10.53
C ARG A 281 25.58 0.74 -11.63
N TYR A 282 25.93 2.03 -11.57
CA TYR A 282 25.37 3.06 -12.45
C TYR A 282 23.84 3.03 -12.43
N GLU A 283 23.26 3.00 -11.22
CA GLU A 283 21.81 2.98 -10.97
C GLU A 283 21.09 1.69 -11.42
N LYS A 284 21.76 0.80 -12.16
CA LYS A 284 21.22 -0.52 -12.52
C LYS A 284 21.37 -1.50 -11.34
N PRO A 285 20.33 -2.24 -10.94
CA PRO A 285 20.46 -3.22 -9.86
C PRO A 285 21.43 -4.35 -10.22
N THR A 286 22.23 -4.79 -9.25
CA THR A 286 23.18 -5.90 -9.42
C THR A 286 22.50 -7.26 -9.34
N ALA A 287 21.35 -7.35 -8.67
CA ALA A 287 20.48 -8.51 -8.67
C ALA A 287 19.31 -8.25 -9.61
N SER A 288 18.88 -9.27 -10.36
CA SER A 288 17.67 -9.15 -11.18
C SER A 288 16.46 -8.94 -10.28
N ILE A 289 15.62 -7.96 -10.59
CA ILE A 289 14.33 -7.75 -9.90
C ILE A 289 13.25 -7.83 -10.96
N ARG A 290 12.31 -8.77 -10.80
CA ARG A 290 11.31 -9.10 -11.80
C ARG A 290 9.90 -9.02 -11.23
N VAL A 291 8.97 -8.51 -12.03
CA VAL A 291 7.53 -8.69 -11.81
C VAL A 291 7.17 -10.10 -12.30
N THR A 292 6.95 -11.04 -11.39
CA THR A 292 6.67 -12.44 -11.76
C THR A 292 5.21 -12.67 -12.11
N LYS A 293 4.33 -11.85 -11.53
CA LYS A 293 2.88 -11.89 -11.75
C LYS A 293 2.31 -10.49 -11.52
N CYS A 294 1.32 -10.09 -12.31
CA CYS A 294 0.55 -8.87 -12.09
C CYS A 294 -0.89 -9.10 -12.51
N GLU A 295 -1.84 -8.60 -11.73
CA GLU A 295 -3.27 -8.81 -11.97
C GLU A 295 -4.09 -7.60 -11.53
N LEU A 296 -5.24 -7.43 -12.19
CA LEU A 296 -6.32 -6.57 -11.75
C LEU A 296 -7.04 -7.27 -10.58
N PHE A 297 -7.20 -6.58 -9.45
CA PHE A 297 -7.89 -7.13 -8.28
C PHE A 297 -9.37 -6.72 -8.24
N CYS A 298 -9.64 -5.42 -8.41
CA CYS A 298 -11.01 -4.92 -8.54
C CYS A 298 -11.04 -3.64 -9.39
N ASP A 299 -12.13 -3.46 -10.13
CA ASP A 299 -12.38 -2.26 -10.92
C ASP A 299 -12.93 -1.12 -10.06
N GLY A 300 -12.46 0.09 -10.33
CA GLY A 300 -12.98 1.33 -9.76
C GLY A 300 -14.09 1.95 -10.60
N ILE A 301 -14.64 3.05 -10.10
CA ILE A 301 -15.67 3.83 -10.79
C ILE A 301 -15.00 4.94 -11.58
N ILE A 302 -15.08 4.87 -12.91
CA ILE A 302 -14.59 5.93 -13.79
C ILE A 302 -15.68 7.01 -13.92
N PRO A 303 -15.37 8.29 -13.62
CA PRO A 303 -16.32 9.38 -13.83
C PRO A 303 -16.74 9.51 -15.30
N PRO A 304 -18.02 9.85 -15.57
CA PRO A 304 -18.47 10.24 -16.90
C PRO A 304 -17.59 11.34 -17.46
N GLU A 305 -17.40 11.38 -18.78
CA GLU A 305 -16.47 12.30 -19.43
C GLU A 305 -16.70 13.78 -19.07
N LYS A 306 -17.97 14.19 -18.96
CA LYS A 306 -18.39 15.53 -18.54
C LYS A 306 -17.96 15.93 -17.11
N ASP A 307 -17.70 14.94 -16.25
CA ASP A 307 -17.38 15.12 -14.83
C ASP A 307 -15.87 14.93 -14.57
N ARG A 308 -15.09 14.65 -15.63
CA ARG A 308 -13.63 14.48 -15.54
C ARG A 308 -12.95 15.83 -15.37
N LEU A 309 -11.87 15.82 -14.59
CA LEU A 309 -11.03 16.98 -14.43
C LEU A 309 -10.40 17.35 -15.78
N PRO A 310 -10.24 18.64 -16.08
CA PRO A 310 -9.65 19.07 -17.34
C PRO A 310 -8.20 18.61 -17.43
N THR A 311 -7.75 18.41 -18.67
CA THR A 311 -6.34 18.15 -18.92
C THR A 311 -5.57 19.47 -18.82
N PHE A 312 -4.51 19.48 -18.02
CA PHE A 312 -3.70 20.68 -17.80
C PHE A 312 -2.35 20.49 -18.50
N PHE A 313 -2.03 21.43 -19.39
CA PHE A 313 -0.79 21.50 -20.17
C PHE A 313 0.19 22.50 -19.53
#